data_AF-A0A3D0KQN5-F1
#
_entry.id   AF-A0A3D0KQN5-F1
#
_cell.length_a   1.000
_cell.length_b   1.000
_cell.length_c   1.000
_cell.angle_alpha   90.00
_cell.angle_beta   90.00
_cell.angle_gamma   90.00
#
_symmetry.space_group_name_H-M   'P 1'
#
loop_
_entity.id
_entity.type
_entity.pdbx_description
1 polymer ?
#
loop_
_entity_poly.entity_id
_entity_poly.type
_entity_poly.pdbx_seq_one_letter_code
_entity_poly.pdbx_strand_id
1 'polypeptide(L)'
;MTKTQISALKIAACLWVIWGLVHTLAGVMVMAQTTSQGFAVIADAVDPMLLVAEHHPAVGGVLGQHGFNLFWFGAVTLIGAIFIYRINLTAIWVTGMVGGLADLGYLAFVNLPGYVNFVPGTVTSLVSASAIALSLWVRLSSRPR
;
A
#
# COMPACT_ATOMS: atom_id res chain seq x y z
N MET A 1 -26.85 -5.30 -8.35
CA MET A 1 -26.18 -4.38 -7.41
C MET A 1 -27.08 -3.18 -7.12
N THR A 2 -27.08 -2.69 -5.88
CA THR A 2 -27.82 -1.48 -5.48
C THR A 2 -27.03 -0.19 -5.74
N LYS A 3 -27.70 0.97 -5.73
CA LYS A 3 -27.02 2.28 -5.82
C LYS A 3 -25.96 2.44 -4.73
N THR A 4 -26.25 2.01 -3.51
CA THR A 4 -25.32 2.03 -2.38
C THR A 4 -24.06 1.20 -2.65
N GLN A 5 -24.21 -0.01 -3.18
CA GLN A 5 -23.07 -0.87 -3.53
C GLN A 5 -22.19 -0.25 -4.63
N ILE A 6 -22.80 0.41 -5.63
CA ILE A 6 -22.07 1.11 -6.69
C ILE A 6 -21.29 2.28 -6.09
N SER A 7 -21.91 3.10 -5.24
CA SER A 7 -21.22 4.21 -4.56
C SER A 7 -20.07 3.72 -3.69
N ALA A 8 -20.25 2.63 -2.94
CA ALA A 8 -19.21 2.02 -2.12
C ALA A 8 -17.99 1.58 -2.95
N LEU A 9 -18.20 0.97 -4.12
CA LEU A 9 -17.09 0.60 -5.02
C LEU A 9 -16.37 1.82 -5.60
N LYS A 10 -17.10 2.89 -5.92
CA LYS A 10 -16.46 4.13 -6.39
C LYS A 10 -15.60 4.78 -5.30
N ILE A 11 -16.08 4.80 -4.06
CA ILE A 11 -15.29 5.26 -2.91
C ILE A 11 -14.07 4.37 -2.71
N ALA A 12 -14.25 3.05 -2.74
CA ALA A 12 -13.14 2.10 -2.62
C ALA A 12 -12.10 2.30 -3.73
N ALA A 13 -12.52 2.54 -4.98
CA ALA A 13 -11.61 2.86 -6.07
C ALA A 13 -10.79 4.12 -5.77
N CYS A 14 -11.39 5.20 -5.26
CA CYS A 14 -10.65 6.39 -4.87
C CYS A 14 -9.63 6.12 -3.75
N LEU A 15 -10.00 5.30 -2.76
CA LEU A 15 -9.07 4.90 -1.69
C LEU A 15 -7.88 4.09 -2.25
N TRP A 16 -8.13 3.17 -3.19
CA TRP A 16 -7.08 2.43 -3.88
C TRP A 16 -6.19 3.32 -4.74
N VAL A 17 -6.73 4.38 -5.36
CA VAL A 17 -5.92 5.37 -6.06
C VAL A 17 -4.96 6.08 -5.11
N ILE A 18 -5.46 6.56 -3.97
CA ILE A 18 -4.63 7.24 -2.96
C ILE A 18 -3.50 6.31 -2.50
N TRP A 19 -3.86 5.08 -2.11
CA TRP A 19 -2.89 4.08 -1.67
C TRP A 19 -1.84 3.78 -2.76
N GLY A 20 -2.29 3.57 -4.00
CA GLY A 20 -1.43 3.22 -5.13
C GLY A 20 -0.45 4.34 -5.48
N LEU A 21 -0.86 5.60 -5.43
CA LEU A 21 0.01 6.75 -5.66
C LEU A 21 1.10 6.85 -4.58
N VAL A 22 0.72 6.73 -3.30
CA VAL A 22 1.66 6.79 -2.17
C VAL A 22 2.72 5.70 -2.29
N HIS A 23 2.32 4.46 -2.57
CA HIS A 23 3.26 3.33 -2.67
C HIS A 23 4.13 3.36 -3.91
N THR A 24 3.59 3.84 -5.04
CA THR A 24 4.40 4.08 -6.25
C THR A 24 5.50 5.10 -5.96
N LEU A 25 5.16 6.21 -5.31
CA LEU A 25 6.12 7.25 -4.95
C LEU A 25 7.14 6.76 -3.91
N ALA A 26 6.69 6.09 -2.84
CA ALA A 26 7.57 5.54 -1.82
C ALA A 26 8.58 4.54 -2.42
N GLY A 27 8.13 3.68 -3.34
CA GLY A 27 9.01 2.76 -4.05
C GLY A 27 10.09 3.46 -4.86
N VAL A 28 9.73 4.51 -5.61
CA VAL A 28 10.69 5.35 -6.35
C VAL A 28 11.68 6.03 -5.40
N MET A 29 11.20 6.60 -4.30
CA MET A 29 12.05 7.26 -3.30
C MET A 29 13.06 6.29 -2.70
N VAL A 30 12.63 5.09 -2.28
CA VAL A 30 13.53 4.08 -1.71
C VAL A 30 14.61 3.65 -2.72
N MET A 31 14.25 3.44 -3.99
CA MET A 31 15.21 3.05 -5.02
C MET A 31 16.20 4.15 -5.42
N ALA A 32 15.81 5.43 -5.27
CA ALA A 32 16.62 6.58 -5.69
C ALA A 32 17.61 7.08 -4.62
N GLN A 33 17.46 6.63 -3.37
CA GLN A 33 18.22 7.11 -2.22
C GLN A 33 19.38 6.18 -1.86
N THR A 34 20.33 6.66 -1.05
CA THR A 34 21.34 5.78 -0.42
C THR A 34 20.68 4.82 0.56
N THR A 35 21.35 3.73 0.95
CA THR A 35 20.77 2.71 1.85
C THR A 35 20.26 3.30 3.17
N SER A 36 21.07 4.12 3.86
CA SER A 36 20.65 4.76 5.12
C SER A 36 19.45 5.70 4.93
N GLN A 37 19.46 6.49 3.85
CA GLN A 37 18.34 7.39 3.52
C GLN A 37 17.07 6.62 3.16
N GLY A 38 17.17 5.52 2.42
CA GLY A 38 16.03 4.68 2.04
C GLY A 38 15.38 4.04 3.28
N PHE A 39 16.17 3.59 4.26
CA PHE A 39 15.61 3.14 5.54
C PHE A 39 14.94 4.27 6.32
N ALA A 40 15.52 5.47 6.33
CA ALA A 40 14.93 6.63 7.00
C ALA A 40 13.60 7.10 6.36
N VAL A 41 13.42 6.89 5.04
CA VAL A 41 12.15 7.14 4.36
C VAL A 41 11.05 6.17 4.82
N ILE A 42 11.42 4.92 5.13
CA ILE A 42 10.46 3.89 5.56
C ILE A 42 10.19 3.99 7.06
N ALA A 43 11.22 4.18 7.88
CA ALA A 43 11.17 4.20 9.34
C ALA A 43 11.23 5.64 9.86
N ASP A 44 10.27 6.47 9.46
CA ASP A 44 10.31 7.92 9.64
C ASP A 44 10.11 8.40 11.10
N ALA A 45 9.77 7.50 12.03
CA ALA A 45 9.77 7.81 13.46
C ALA A 45 11.11 7.48 14.16
N VAL A 46 12.05 6.85 13.46
CA VAL A 46 13.38 6.56 13.98
C VAL A 46 14.32 7.72 13.67
N ASP A 47 15.16 8.11 14.64
CA ASP A 47 16.20 9.10 14.39
C ASP A 47 17.10 8.64 13.22
N PRO A 48 17.17 9.39 12.11
CA PRO A 48 17.91 8.98 10.92
C PRO A 48 19.40 8.77 11.20
N MET A 49 19.97 9.42 12.23
CA MET A 49 21.37 9.23 12.62
C MET A 49 21.66 7.82 13.12
N LEU A 50 20.66 7.13 13.69
CA LEU A 50 20.78 5.74 14.11
C LEU A 50 20.81 4.77 12.91
N LEU A 51 20.38 5.22 11.73
CA LEU A 51 20.35 4.45 10.50
C LEU A 51 21.55 4.72 9.59
N VAL A 52 22.40 5.69 9.95
CA VAL A 52 23.65 5.99 9.23
C VAL A 52 24.67 4.92 9.54
N ALA A 53 25.02 4.13 8.52
CA ALA A 53 26.07 3.12 8.60
C ALA A 53 26.72 2.89 7.24
N GLU A 54 27.94 2.35 7.27
CA GLU A 54 28.55 1.78 6.07
C GLU A 54 27.92 0.40 5.82
N HIS A 55 26.95 0.36 4.91
CA HIS A 55 26.24 -0.87 4.57
C HIS A 55 26.99 -1.64 3.47
N HIS A 56 27.13 -2.96 3.65
CA HIS A 56 27.56 -3.81 2.55
C HIS A 56 26.59 -3.64 1.35
N PRO A 57 27.07 -3.55 0.08
CA PRO A 57 26.22 -3.26 -1.07
C PRO A 57 24.98 -4.17 -1.22
N ALA A 58 25.09 -5.43 -0.78
CA ALA A 58 23.97 -6.37 -0.76
C ALA A 58 22.76 -5.89 0.08
N VAL A 59 22.99 -5.16 1.18
CA VAL A 59 21.91 -4.60 2.03
C VAL A 59 21.13 -3.55 1.24
N GLY A 60 21.84 -2.66 0.53
CA GLY A 60 21.23 -1.71 -0.39
C GLY A 60 20.48 -2.39 -1.53
N GLY A 61 21.00 -3.51 -2.05
CA GLY A 61 20.32 -4.32 -3.06
C GLY A 61 18.98 -4.89 -2.59
N VAL A 62 18.92 -5.43 -1.37
CA VAL A 62 17.67 -5.94 -0.76
C VAL A 62 16.68 -4.79 -0.50
N LEU A 63 17.16 -3.64 -0.04
CA LEU A 63 16.30 -2.45 0.14
C LEU A 63 15.75 -1.95 -1.20
N GLY A 64 16.57 -1.94 -2.26
CA GLY A 64 16.14 -1.61 -3.61
C GLY A 64 15.08 -2.57 -4.15
N GLN A 65 15.23 -3.88 -3.88
CA GLN A 65 14.19 -4.87 -4.19
C GLN A 65 12.88 -4.58 -3.45
N HIS A 66 12.94 -4.18 -2.17
CA HIS A 66 11.76 -3.75 -1.42
C HIS A 66 11.12 -2.50 -2.04
N GLY A 67 11.92 -1.49 -2.40
CA GLY A 67 11.44 -0.30 -3.12
C GLY A 67 10.77 -0.64 -4.46
N PHE A 68 11.34 -1.56 -5.24
CA PHE A 68 10.72 -2.06 -6.47
C PHE A 68 9.38 -2.74 -6.19
N ASN A 69 9.29 -3.53 -5.10
CA ASN A 69 8.04 -4.16 -4.68
C ASN A 69 6.95 -3.13 -4.37
N LEU A 70 7.26 -2.11 -3.55
CA LEU A 70 6.34 -1.02 -3.27
C LEU A 70 5.86 -0.32 -4.55
N PHE A 71 6.79 -0.07 -5.48
CA PHE A 71 6.48 0.56 -6.76
C PHE A 71 5.46 -0.24 -7.56
N TRP A 72 5.72 -1.54 -7.81
CA TRP A 72 4.81 -2.32 -8.64
C TRP A 72 3.51 -2.67 -7.93
N PHE A 73 3.50 -2.82 -6.59
CA PHE A 73 2.27 -2.93 -5.82
C PHE A 73 1.38 -1.70 -6.04
N GLY A 74 1.97 -0.50 -5.94
CA GLY A 74 1.29 0.75 -6.23
C GLY A 74 0.74 0.81 -7.65
N ALA A 75 1.56 0.49 -8.65
CA ALA A 75 1.12 0.49 -10.05
C ALA A 75 -0.04 -0.49 -10.33
N VAL A 76 0.03 -1.72 -9.80
CA VAL A 76 -1.04 -2.72 -9.97
C VAL A 76 -2.33 -2.28 -9.29
N THR A 77 -2.25 -1.68 -8.11
CA THR A 77 -3.44 -1.19 -7.40
C THR A 77 -4.06 0.02 -8.09
N LEU A 78 -3.29 0.90 -8.72
CA LEU A 78 -3.80 1.98 -9.58
C LEU A 78 -4.60 1.44 -10.76
N ILE A 79 -4.06 0.43 -11.46
CA ILE A 79 -4.75 -0.25 -12.57
C ILE A 79 -6.03 -0.91 -12.05
N GLY A 80 -5.94 -1.62 -10.93
CA GLY A 80 -7.06 -2.26 -10.27
C GLY A 80 -8.17 -1.28 -9.89
N ALA A 81 -7.81 -0.10 -9.37
CA ALA A 81 -8.74 0.96 -9.02
C ALA A 81 -9.57 1.45 -10.21
N ILE A 82 -8.97 1.59 -11.39
CA ILE A 82 -9.68 1.96 -12.63
C ILE A 82 -10.76 0.93 -12.95
N PHE A 83 -10.44 -0.37 -12.82
CA PHE A 83 -11.40 -1.45 -13.06
C PHE A 83 -12.48 -1.54 -11.97
N ILE A 84 -12.14 -1.32 -10.70
CA ILE A 84 -13.10 -1.27 -9.59
C ILE A 84 -14.08 -0.11 -9.80
N TYR A 85 -13.60 1.06 -10.24
CA TYR A 85 -14.45 2.21 -10.57
C TYR A 85 -15.46 1.89 -11.67
N ARG A 86 -15.07 1.03 -12.63
CA ARG A 86 -15.91 0.47 -13.69
C ARG A 86 -16.71 -0.77 -13.26
N ILE A 87 -16.79 -1.04 -11.95
CA ILE A 87 -17.61 -2.09 -11.35
C ILE A 87 -17.13 -3.51 -11.73
N ASN A 88 -15.84 -3.69 -12.00
CA ASN A 88 -15.26 -5.01 -12.20
C ASN A 88 -15.00 -5.70 -10.84
N LEU A 89 -15.84 -6.68 -10.51
CA LEU A 89 -15.74 -7.42 -9.25
C LEU A 89 -14.53 -8.36 -9.15
N THR A 90 -13.89 -8.73 -10.26
CA THR A 90 -12.67 -9.53 -10.26
C THR A 90 -11.47 -8.67 -9.89
N ALA A 91 -11.45 -7.41 -10.32
CA ALA A 91 -10.38 -6.46 -9.98
C ALA A 91 -10.28 -6.20 -8.46
N ILE A 92 -11.39 -6.34 -7.72
CA ILE A 92 -11.40 -6.29 -6.25
C ILE A 92 -10.42 -7.30 -5.64
N TRP A 93 -10.40 -8.53 -6.16
CA TRP A 93 -9.54 -9.59 -5.63
C TRP A 93 -8.07 -9.28 -5.85
N VAL A 94 -7.69 -8.93 -7.07
CA VAL A 94 -6.29 -8.64 -7.40
C VAL A 94 -5.79 -7.43 -6.61
N THR A 95 -6.56 -6.34 -6.60
CA THR A 95 -6.21 -5.12 -5.88
C THR A 95 -6.11 -5.37 -4.37
N GLY A 96 -7.10 -6.08 -3.80
CA GLY A 96 -7.13 -6.41 -2.38
C GLY A 96 -6.03 -7.37 -1.95
N MET A 97 -5.68 -8.38 -2.78
CA MET A 97 -4.57 -9.29 -2.49
C MET A 97 -3.23 -8.56 -2.53
N VAL A 98 -2.97 -7.77 -3.58
CA VAL A 98 -1.67 -7.08 -3.73
C VAL A 98 -1.53 -5.99 -2.68
N GLY A 99 -2.44 -5.02 -2.66
CA GLY A 99 -2.35 -3.88 -1.73
C GLY A 99 -2.60 -4.28 -0.29
N GLY A 100 -3.59 -5.16 -0.04
CA GLY A 100 -3.93 -5.57 1.32
C GLY A 100 -2.86 -6.46 1.98
N LEU A 101 -2.25 -7.39 1.26
CA LEU A 101 -1.16 -8.20 1.83
C LEU A 101 0.12 -7.37 2.03
N ALA A 102 0.41 -6.40 1.15
CA ALA A 102 1.51 -5.47 1.34
C ALA A 102 1.35 -4.67 2.64
N ASP A 103 0.14 -4.15 2.90
CA ASP A 103 -0.16 -3.39 4.12
C ASP A 103 -0.17 -4.25 5.38
N LEU A 104 -0.55 -5.53 5.31
CA LEU A 104 -0.42 -6.43 6.46
C LEU A 104 1.04 -6.64 6.86
N GLY A 105 1.94 -6.79 5.88
CA GLY A 105 3.38 -6.85 6.15
C GLY A 105 3.90 -5.56 6.77
N TYR A 106 3.52 -4.40 6.20
CA TYR A 106 3.89 -3.09 6.73
C TYR A 106 3.36 -2.88 8.16
N LEU A 107 2.08 -3.21 8.41
CA LEU A 107 1.46 -3.11 9.73
C LEU A 107 2.20 -3.98 10.75
N ALA A 108 2.48 -5.24 10.42
CA ALA A 108 3.08 -6.20 11.34
C ALA A 108 4.53 -5.85 11.70
N PHE A 109 5.33 -5.42 10.72
CA PHE A 109 6.79 -5.31 10.89
C PHE A 109 7.30 -3.88 11.01
N VAL A 110 6.50 -2.87 10.66
CA VAL A 110 6.94 -1.47 10.65
C VAL A 110 6.06 -0.60 11.54
N ASN A 111 4.73 -0.69 11.38
CA ASN A 111 3.80 0.17 12.13
C ASN A 111 3.58 -0.29 13.59
N LEU A 112 3.19 -1.55 13.83
CA LEU A 112 2.97 -2.06 15.19
C LEU A 112 4.20 -1.94 16.12
N PRO A 113 5.44 -2.13 15.63
CA PRO A 113 6.64 -1.88 16.43
C PRO A 113 6.93 -0.39 16.71
N GLY A 114 6.23 0.54 16.05
CA GLY A 114 6.36 1.98 16.27
C GLY A 114 7.49 2.67 15.49
N TYR A 115 7.91 2.11 14.35
CA TYR A 115 8.99 2.69 13.54
C TYR A 115 8.54 3.81 12.61
N VAL A 116 7.24 4.13 12.57
CA VAL A 116 6.66 5.11 11.65
C VAL A 116 5.73 6.10 12.34
N ASN A 117 5.65 7.31 11.80
CA ASN A 117 4.74 8.33 12.27
C ASN A 117 3.28 8.06 11.83
N PHE A 118 2.34 8.75 12.49
CA PHE A 118 0.91 8.61 12.22
C PHE A 118 0.52 8.97 10.77
N VAL A 119 1.19 9.96 10.17
CA VAL A 119 1.03 10.38 8.76
C VAL A 119 2.41 10.37 8.09
N PRO A 120 2.59 9.69 6.94
CA PRO A 120 1.59 8.95 6.17
C PRO A 120 1.24 7.57 6.73
N GLY A 121 1.97 7.06 7.72
CA GLY A 121 1.94 5.67 8.18
C GLY A 121 0.55 5.12 8.53
N THR A 122 0.10 5.31 9.78
CA THR A 122 -1.16 4.74 10.27
C THR A 122 -2.38 5.16 9.45
N VAL A 123 -2.40 6.37 8.90
CA VAL A 123 -3.47 6.82 7.99
C VAL A 123 -3.57 5.92 6.75
N THR A 124 -2.44 5.53 6.15
CA THR A 124 -2.47 4.66 4.96
C THR A 124 -3.00 3.27 5.28
N SER A 125 -2.68 2.73 6.46
CA SER A 125 -3.27 1.48 6.95
C SER A 125 -4.78 1.57 7.18
N LEU A 126 -5.30 2.72 7.62
CA LEU A 126 -6.74 2.95 7.76
C LEU A 126 -7.44 3.09 6.39
N VAL A 127 -6.79 3.76 5.43
CA VAL A 127 -7.27 3.90 4.04
C VAL A 127 -7.38 2.53 3.39
N SER A 128 -6.36 1.68 3.50
CA SER A 128 -6.38 0.33 2.91
C SER A 128 -7.38 -0.59 3.61
N ALA A 129 -7.45 -0.57 4.95
CA ALA A 129 -8.43 -1.35 5.71
C ALA A 129 -9.86 -0.98 5.29
N SER A 130 -10.14 0.31 5.10
CA SER A 130 -11.44 0.79 4.61
C SER A 130 -11.71 0.32 3.18
N ALA A 131 -10.71 0.39 2.29
CA ALA A 131 -10.83 -0.06 0.91
C ALA A 131 -11.11 -1.57 0.82
N ILE A 132 -10.41 -2.38 1.63
CA ILE A 132 -10.60 -3.83 1.74
C ILE A 132 -12.01 -4.14 2.26
N ALA A 133 -12.41 -3.53 3.39
CA ALA A 133 -13.70 -3.79 4.01
C ALA A 133 -14.87 -3.48 3.08
N LEU A 134 -14.85 -2.30 2.42
CA LEU A 134 -15.88 -1.91 1.45
C LEU A 134 -15.91 -2.86 0.24
N SER A 135 -14.75 -3.21 -0.30
CA SER A 135 -14.66 -4.07 -1.49
C SER A 135 -15.12 -5.50 -1.21
N LEU A 136 -14.73 -6.07 -0.06
CA LEU A 136 -15.16 -7.40 0.38
C LEU A 136 -16.65 -7.46 0.68
N TRP A 137 -17.19 -6.45 1.38
CA TRP A 137 -18.62 -6.37 1.66
C TRP A 137 -19.44 -6.42 0.37
N VAL A 138 -19.15 -5.55 -0.60
CA VAL A 138 -19.87 -5.56 -1.88
C VAL A 138 -19.71 -6.89 -2.61
N ARG A 139 -18.50 -7.47 -2.60
CA ARG A 139 -18.23 -8.75 -3.29
C ARG A 139 -19.03 -9.91 -2.71
N LEU A 140 -19.12 -10.01 -1.38
CA LEU A 140 -19.86 -11.07 -0.68
C LEU A 140 -21.37 -10.89 -0.85
N SER A 141 -21.87 -9.66 -0.78
CA SER A 141 -23.29 -9.37 -0.96
C SER A 141 -23.78 -9.47 -2.42
N SER A 142 -22.87 -9.59 -3.39
CA SER A 142 -23.20 -9.68 -4.82
C SER A 142 -23.03 -11.09 -5.40
N ARG A 143 -22.76 -12.12 -4.58
CA ARG A 143 -22.70 -13.51 -5.04
C ARG A 143 -24.11 -14.00 -5.40
N PRO A 144 -24.32 -14.66 -6.56
CA PRO A 144 -25.53 -15.45 -6.78
C PRO A 144 -25.60 -16.52 -5.69
N ARG A 145 -26.79 -16.73 -5.11
CA ARG A 145 -27.05 -17.86 -4.23
C ARG A 145 -26.98 -19.16 -5.01
#